data_AF-A0A955SL18-F1
#
_entry.id   AF-A0A955SL18-F1
#
_cell.length_a   1.000
_cell.length_b   1.000
_cell.length_c   1.000
_cell.angle_alpha   90.00
_cell.angle_beta   90.00
_cell.angle_gamma   90.00
#
_symmetry.space_group_name_H-M   'P 1'
#
loop_
_entity.id
_entity.type
_entity.pdbx_description
1 polymer ?
#
loop_
_entity_poly.entity_id
_entity_poly.type
_entity_poly.pdbx_seq_one_letter_code
_entity_poly.pdbx_strand_id
1 'polypeptide(L)'
;RGQNPELFASLSGRTQWWQFGWDLFIQRPLTGYGAYAGSRFAALADAGTETTSSIHNTWLEALLGVGIFGFLLLLVGCLSIWKCFLSSHGTPCNERVMSALTLEAMSVFAVLSVRSCFTSGLIWHPSLPFLLVLGYAEFIRRK
;
A
#
# COMPACT_ATOMS: atom_id res chain seq x y z
N ARG A 1 -6.99 -19.67 18.31
CA ARG A 1 -6.01 -18.84 19.06
C ARG A 1 -6.58 -18.17 20.32
N GLY A 2 -7.84 -18.40 20.74
CA GLY A 2 -8.34 -17.94 22.05
C GLY A 2 -8.25 -16.43 22.31
N GLN A 3 -8.19 -15.60 21.26
CA GLN A 3 -8.08 -14.15 21.40
C GLN A 3 -9.43 -13.54 21.81
N ASN A 4 -9.38 -12.52 22.66
CA ASN A 4 -10.55 -11.72 23.03
C ASN A 4 -11.25 -11.19 21.74
N PRO A 5 -12.55 -11.43 21.54
CA PRO A 5 -13.31 -10.91 20.39
C PRO A 5 -13.15 -9.40 20.17
N GLU A 6 -13.01 -8.62 21.24
CA GLU A 6 -12.82 -7.16 21.18
C GLU A 6 -11.46 -6.78 20.58
N LEU A 7 -10.42 -7.56 20.91
CA LEU A 7 -9.08 -7.38 20.35
C LEU A 7 -9.01 -7.77 18.88
N PHE A 8 -9.80 -8.78 18.49
CA PHE A 8 -9.96 -9.17 17.09
C PHE A 8 -10.70 -8.09 16.29
N ALA A 9 -11.81 -7.58 16.82
CA ALA A 9 -12.63 -6.55 16.18
C ALA A 9 -11.89 -5.21 16.01
N SER A 10 -11.04 -4.84 16.96
CA SER A 10 -10.20 -3.64 16.89
C SER A 10 -8.97 -3.78 15.98
N LEU A 11 -8.76 -4.96 15.35
CA LEU A 11 -7.53 -5.30 14.64
C LEU A 11 -6.29 -5.01 15.50
N SER A 12 -6.31 -5.44 16.76
CA SER A 12 -5.24 -5.15 17.73
C SER A 12 -5.03 -3.65 17.97
N GLY A 13 -6.12 -2.87 18.04
CA GLY A 13 -6.10 -1.43 18.26
C GLY A 13 -5.87 -0.57 17.01
N ARG A 14 -5.57 -1.15 15.84
CA ARG A 14 -5.30 -0.41 14.60
C ARG A 14 -6.46 0.48 14.15
N THR A 15 -7.70 0.08 14.41
CA THR A 15 -8.87 0.88 14.05
C THR A 15 -8.87 2.27 14.72
N GLN A 16 -8.34 2.37 15.94
CA GLN A 16 -8.20 3.65 16.64
C GLN A 16 -7.12 4.52 15.97
N TRP A 17 -5.96 3.94 15.63
CA TRP A 17 -4.91 4.65 14.90
C TRP A 17 -5.37 5.16 13.54
N TRP A 18 -6.22 4.38 12.85
CA TRP A 18 -6.79 4.79 11.57
C TRP A 18 -7.76 5.96 11.75
N GLN A 19 -8.56 5.96 12.82
CA GLN A 19 -9.42 7.10 13.13
C GLN A 19 -8.60 8.36 13.39
N PHE A 20 -7.58 8.31 14.25
CA PHE A 20 -6.69 9.44 14.49
C PHE A 20 -5.98 9.93 13.20
N GLY A 21 -5.46 9.00 12.39
CA GLY A 21 -4.83 9.34 11.12
C GLY A 21 -5.80 10.00 10.13
N TRP A 22 -7.07 9.56 10.12
CA TRP A 22 -8.11 10.15 9.29
C TRP A 22 -8.49 11.56 9.75
N ASP A 23 -8.65 11.76 11.05
CA ASP A 23 -8.99 13.06 11.64
C ASP A 23 -7.89 14.09 11.39
N LEU A 24 -6.62 13.67 11.43
CA LEU A 24 -5.49 14.51 11.03
C LEU A 24 -5.52 14.81 9.53
N PHE A 25 -5.71 13.80 8.67
CA PHE A 25 -5.77 14.01 7.22
C PHE A 25 -6.80 15.08 6.82
N ILE A 26 -7.98 15.09 7.44
CA ILE A 26 -9.03 16.09 7.16
C ILE A 26 -8.56 17.52 7.42
N GLN A 27 -7.64 17.73 8.37
CA GLN A 27 -7.10 19.07 8.68
C GLN A 27 -6.14 19.59 7.60
N ARG A 28 -5.43 18.69 6.89
CA ARG A 28 -4.45 19.05 5.84
C ARG A 28 -4.52 18.10 4.62
N PRO A 29 -5.64 18.08 3.89
CA PRO A 29 -5.91 17.04 2.89
C PRO A 29 -5.05 17.17 1.62
N LEU A 30 -4.57 18.38 1.31
CA LEU A 30 -3.83 18.65 0.08
C LEU A 30 -2.36 18.22 0.16
N THR A 31 -1.70 18.53 1.29
CA THR A 31 -0.25 18.35 1.46
C THR A 31 0.10 17.25 2.46
N GLY A 32 -0.81 16.89 3.36
CA GLY A 32 -0.52 16.03 4.50
C GLY A 32 0.44 16.68 5.51
N TYR A 33 1.08 15.83 6.31
CA TYR A 33 1.98 16.16 7.42
C TYR A 33 3.45 15.80 7.15
N GLY A 34 3.77 15.46 5.91
CA GLY A 34 5.09 14.97 5.51
C GLY A 34 5.16 13.45 5.59
N ALA A 35 5.76 12.82 4.59
CA ALA A 35 5.54 11.42 4.22
C ALA A 35 5.60 10.42 5.39
N TYR A 36 6.79 9.94 5.79
CA TYR A 36 6.94 9.02 6.93
C TYR A 36 6.70 9.72 8.28
N ALA A 37 6.73 11.05 8.29
CA ALA A 37 6.62 11.85 9.51
C ALA A 37 5.17 11.95 10.02
N GLY A 38 4.18 12.00 9.13
CA GLY A 38 2.78 12.19 9.49
C GLY A 38 2.24 11.03 10.33
N SER A 39 2.48 9.80 9.91
CA SER A 39 2.03 8.61 10.66
C SER A 39 2.78 8.46 11.98
N ARG A 40 4.10 8.65 11.99
CA ARG A 40 4.93 8.45 13.18
C ARG A 40 4.84 9.57 14.21
N PHE A 41 4.90 10.83 13.77
CA PHE A 41 5.04 11.97 14.67
C PHE A 41 3.77 12.80 14.85
N ALA A 42 2.80 12.71 13.92
CA ALA A 42 1.51 13.36 14.13
C ALA A 42 0.49 12.36 14.69
N ALA A 43 0.22 11.25 14.00
CA ALA A 43 -0.82 10.31 14.43
C ALA A 43 -0.44 9.48 15.67
N LEU A 44 0.79 8.95 15.73
CA LEU A 44 1.21 8.06 16.82
C LEU A 44 1.74 8.78 18.07
N ALA A 45 2.18 10.03 17.93
CA ALA A 45 2.54 10.88 19.08
C ALA A 45 1.29 11.22 19.91
N ASP A 46 0.18 11.59 19.25
CA ASP A 46 -1.10 11.86 19.92
C ASP A 46 -1.76 10.58 20.47
N ALA A 47 -1.49 9.42 19.86
CA ALA A 47 -1.98 8.12 20.34
C ALA A 47 -1.19 7.56 21.55
N GLY A 48 -0.14 8.25 22.02
CA GLY A 48 0.67 7.84 23.18
C GLY A 48 1.53 6.59 22.95
N THR A 49 1.79 6.22 21.70
CA THR A 49 2.53 5.00 21.35
C THR A 49 3.88 5.35 20.72
N GLU A 50 4.94 5.40 21.53
CA GLU A 50 6.30 5.70 21.05
C GLU A 50 7.00 4.50 20.38
N THR A 51 6.48 3.29 20.57
CA THR A 51 7.11 2.03 20.10
C THR A 51 6.68 1.61 18.70
N THR A 52 5.63 2.23 18.14
CA THR A 52 5.09 1.91 16.81
C THR A 52 5.49 3.00 15.83
N SER A 53 5.93 2.63 14.63
CA SER A 53 6.47 3.56 13.62
C SER A 53 5.56 3.74 12.39
N SER A 54 4.36 3.15 12.41
CA SER A 54 3.43 3.06 11.29
C SER A 54 2.02 2.77 11.81
N ILE A 55 0.99 3.37 11.19
CA ILE A 55 -0.41 3.05 11.49
C ILE A 55 -0.90 1.80 10.75
N HIS A 56 0.01 1.11 10.06
CA HIS A 56 -0.21 -0.16 9.37
C HIS A 56 -1.36 -0.12 8.36
N ASN A 57 -1.40 0.94 7.56
CA ASN A 57 -2.29 1.07 6.42
C ASN A 57 -1.60 1.96 5.38
N THR A 58 -1.08 1.35 4.33
CA THR A 58 -0.31 2.05 3.28
C THR A 58 -1.08 3.24 2.72
N TRP A 59 -2.38 3.07 2.46
CA TRP A 59 -3.21 4.07 1.81
C TRP A 59 -3.44 5.29 2.70
N LEU A 60 -3.75 5.03 3.96
CA LEU A 60 -3.94 6.11 4.94
C LEU A 60 -2.61 6.80 5.25
N GLU A 61 -1.50 6.06 5.29
CA GLU A 61 -0.16 6.66 5.43
C GLU A 61 0.22 7.53 4.25
N ALA A 62 -0.12 7.13 3.02
CA ALA A 62 0.08 7.96 1.84
C ALA A 62 -0.78 9.24 1.90
N LEU A 63 -2.06 9.13 2.26
CA LEU A 63 -2.94 10.30 2.43
C LEU A 63 -2.43 11.26 3.51
N LEU A 64 -2.09 10.74 4.68
CA LEU A 64 -1.60 11.53 5.81
C LEU A 64 -0.22 12.14 5.51
N GLY A 65 0.63 11.41 4.79
CA GLY A 65 2.00 11.79 4.53
C GLY A 65 2.14 12.83 3.41
N VAL A 66 1.52 12.58 2.26
CA VAL A 66 1.70 13.39 1.03
C VAL A 66 0.42 14.03 0.50
N GLY A 67 -0.70 13.85 1.20
CA GLY A 67 -2.00 14.40 0.81
C GLY A 67 -2.60 13.71 -0.42
N ILE A 68 -3.69 14.30 -0.92
CA ILE A 68 -4.48 13.71 -2.00
C ILE A 68 -3.71 13.59 -3.31
N PHE A 69 -2.83 14.54 -3.65
CA PHE A 69 -2.10 14.51 -4.91
C PHE A 69 -1.07 13.38 -4.94
N GLY A 70 -0.29 13.22 -3.87
CA GLY A 70 0.66 12.11 -3.77
C GLY A 70 -0.05 10.76 -3.70
N PHE A 71 -1.17 10.69 -2.97
CA PHE A 71 -2.02 9.50 -2.93
C PHE A 71 -2.54 9.11 -4.32
N LEU A 72 -3.07 10.07 -5.09
CA LEU A 72 -3.58 9.82 -6.44
C LEU A 72 -2.48 9.30 -7.37
N LEU A 73 -1.26 9.83 -7.27
CA LEU A 73 -0.12 9.33 -8.05
C LEU A 73 0.20 7.87 -7.72
N LEU A 74 0.22 7.50 -6.44
CA LEU A 74 0.40 6.12 -6.00
C LEU A 74 -0.74 5.21 -6.52
N LEU A 75 -1.98 5.66 -6.36
CA LEU A 75 -3.17 4.91 -6.78
C LEU A 75 -3.16 4.66 -8.29
N VAL A 76 -2.89 5.70 -9.10
CA VAL A 76 -2.78 5.57 -10.55
C VAL A 76 -1.65 4.61 -10.94
N GLY A 77 -0.51 4.64 -10.24
CA GLY A 77 0.57 3.68 -10.44
C GLY A 77 0.10 2.24 -10.21
N CYS A 78 -0.54 1.96 -9.08
CA CYS A 78 -1.06 0.62 -8.77
C CYS A 78 -2.13 0.15 -9.77
N LEU A 79 -3.06 1.03 -10.14
CA LEU A 79 -4.10 0.72 -11.13
C LEU A 79 -3.51 0.47 -12.52
N SER A 80 -2.45 1.18 -12.89
CA SER A 80 -1.76 1.00 -14.17
C SER A 80 -1.06 -0.36 -14.25
N ILE A 81 -0.45 -0.82 -13.16
CA ILE A 81 0.13 -2.18 -13.08
C ILE A 81 -0.96 -3.25 -13.28
N TRP A 82 -2.09 -3.12 -12.57
CA TRP A 82 -3.23 -4.04 -12.74
C TRP A 82 -3.75 -4.04 -14.17
N LYS A 83 -3.92 -2.86 -14.76
CA LYS A 83 -4.35 -2.71 -16.16
C LYS A 83 -3.36 -3.39 -17.12
N CYS A 84 -2.05 -3.26 -16.88
CA CYS A 84 -1.02 -3.90 -17.67
C CYS A 84 -1.13 -5.44 -17.62
N PHE A 85 -1.25 -6.02 -16.42
CA PHE A 85 -1.39 -7.48 -16.28
C PHE A 85 -2.68 -7.99 -16.91
N LEU A 86 -3.82 -7.33 -16.68
CA LEU A 86 -5.10 -7.73 -17.28
C LEU A 86 -5.09 -7.62 -18.81
N SER A 87 -4.41 -6.62 -19.37
CA SER A 87 -4.29 -6.46 -20.82
C SER A 87 -3.35 -7.50 -21.46
N SER A 88 -2.35 -7.99 -20.70
CA SER A 88 -1.39 -8.99 -21.17
C SER A 88 -1.97 -10.42 -21.28
N HIS A 89 -3.14 -10.68 -20.71
CA HIS A 89 -3.81 -11.99 -20.77
C HIS A 89 -4.29 -12.39 -22.18
N GLY A 90 -4.32 -11.47 -23.16
CA GLY A 90 -4.78 -11.72 -24.53
C GLY A 90 -3.69 -11.90 -25.58
N THR A 91 -2.42 -11.67 -25.25
CA THR A 91 -1.32 -11.80 -26.21
C THR A 91 -0.97 -13.28 -26.47
N PRO A 92 -0.99 -13.76 -27.72
CA PRO A 92 -0.75 -15.16 -28.03
C PRO A 92 0.66 -15.58 -27.60
N CYS A 93 0.67 -16.55 -26.69
CA CYS A 93 1.78 -17.41 -26.28
C CYS A 93 2.91 -17.51 -27.31
N ASN A 94 3.99 -16.74 -27.13
CA ASN A 94 5.26 -17.02 -27.82
C ASN A 94 6.38 -17.42 -26.86
N GLU A 95 6.21 -17.26 -25.54
CA GLU A 95 7.18 -17.72 -24.54
C GLU A 95 6.43 -18.20 -23.28
N ARG A 96 6.28 -19.52 -23.10
CA ARG A 96 5.64 -20.11 -21.88
C ARG A 96 6.26 -19.58 -20.58
N VAL A 97 7.55 -19.25 -20.61
CA VAL A 97 8.29 -18.64 -19.51
C VAL A 97 7.73 -17.26 -19.16
N MET A 98 7.46 -16.41 -20.15
CA MET A 98 6.89 -15.08 -19.92
C MET A 98 5.47 -15.16 -19.36
N SER A 99 4.66 -16.11 -19.82
CA SER A 99 3.32 -16.34 -19.26
C SER A 99 3.40 -16.78 -17.79
N ALA A 100 4.33 -17.68 -17.44
CA ALA A 100 4.56 -18.11 -16.07
C ALA A 100 5.01 -16.95 -15.17
N LEU A 101 6.03 -16.20 -15.61
CA LEU A 101 6.52 -15.02 -14.87
C LEU A 101 5.44 -13.95 -14.69
N THR A 102 4.56 -13.77 -15.67
CA THR A 102 3.43 -12.83 -15.58
C THR A 102 2.42 -13.27 -14.54
N LEU A 103 2.09 -14.55 -14.48
CA LEU A 103 1.21 -15.09 -13.44
C LEU A 103 1.84 -14.98 -12.05
N GLU A 104 3.15 -15.24 -11.93
CA GLU A 104 3.88 -15.08 -10.67
C GLU A 104 3.88 -13.61 -10.21
N ALA A 105 4.25 -12.68 -11.10
CA ALA A 105 4.25 -11.25 -10.80
C ALA A 105 2.85 -10.72 -10.43
N MET A 106 1.81 -11.16 -11.15
CA MET A 106 0.42 -10.82 -10.84
C MET A 106 0.01 -11.37 -9.47
N SER A 107 0.40 -12.60 -9.13
CA SER A 107 0.10 -13.22 -7.83
C SER A 107 0.79 -12.49 -6.68
N VAL A 108 2.08 -12.15 -6.85
CA VAL A 108 2.82 -11.33 -5.88
C VAL A 108 2.13 -9.98 -5.70
N PHE A 109 1.74 -9.32 -6.78
CA PHE A 109 1.07 -8.02 -6.71
C PHE A 109 -0.33 -8.10 -6.08
N ALA A 110 -1.06 -9.20 -6.29
CA ALA A 110 -2.33 -9.47 -5.61
C ALA A 110 -2.13 -9.53 -4.09
N VAL A 111 -1.15 -10.30 -3.62
CA VAL A 111 -0.81 -10.43 -2.20
C VAL A 111 -0.38 -9.08 -1.63
N LEU A 112 0.46 -8.32 -2.34
CA LEU A 112 0.88 -6.98 -1.92
C LEU A 112 -0.29 -6.01 -1.83
N SER A 113 -1.20 -6.03 -2.80
CA SER A 113 -2.40 -5.17 -2.82
C SER A 113 -3.28 -5.42 -1.61
N VAL A 114 -3.59 -6.68 -1.29
CA VAL A 114 -4.39 -7.03 -0.10
C VAL A 114 -3.64 -6.68 1.19
N ARG A 115 -2.35 -6.99 1.26
CA ARG A 115 -1.52 -6.74 2.45
C ARG A 115 -1.31 -5.25 2.73
N SER A 116 -1.37 -4.40 1.70
CA SER A 116 -1.21 -2.94 1.83
C SER A 116 -2.30 -2.28 2.68
N CYS A 117 -3.49 -2.87 2.78
CA CYS A 117 -4.57 -2.38 3.63
C CYS A 117 -4.28 -2.55 5.14
N PHE A 118 -3.38 -3.47 5.48
CA PHE A 118 -3.07 -3.84 6.87
C PHE A 118 -1.60 -3.68 7.24
N THR A 119 -0.76 -3.21 6.31
CA THR A 119 0.66 -2.99 6.53
C THR A 119 1.12 -1.78 5.72
N SER A 120 2.28 -1.22 6.09
CA SER A 120 2.97 -0.12 5.40
C SER A 120 4.05 -0.59 4.42
N GLY A 121 4.17 -1.91 4.24
CA GLY A 121 5.29 -2.53 3.52
C GLY A 121 5.32 -2.28 2.01
N LEU A 122 4.24 -1.74 1.42
CA LEU A 122 4.21 -1.43 -0.01
C LEU A 122 5.16 -0.27 -0.35
N ILE A 123 5.23 0.75 0.50
CA ILE A 123 5.91 2.01 0.22
C ILE A 123 7.11 2.30 1.12
N TRP A 124 7.11 1.84 2.37
CA TRP A 124 8.13 2.26 3.34
C TRP A 124 9.34 1.31 3.39
N HIS A 125 9.21 0.06 3.87
CA HIS A 125 10.34 -0.88 3.89
C HIS A 125 9.91 -2.37 3.94
N PRO A 126 10.57 -3.27 3.18
CA PRO A 126 11.29 -3.06 1.91
C PRO A 126 10.30 -3.00 0.73
N SER A 127 10.32 -1.93 -0.06
CA SER A 127 9.49 -1.76 -1.27
C SER A 127 9.99 -2.53 -2.50
N LEU A 128 11.02 -3.38 -2.33
CA LEU A 128 11.61 -4.20 -3.39
C LEU A 128 10.57 -5.04 -4.16
N PRO A 129 9.61 -5.73 -3.51
CA PRO A 129 8.62 -6.51 -4.22
C PRO A 129 7.74 -5.64 -5.12
N PHE A 130 7.39 -4.43 -4.65
CA PHE A 130 6.60 -3.48 -5.43
C PHE A 130 7.39 -2.95 -6.63
N LEU A 131 8.64 -2.54 -6.43
CA LEU A 131 9.49 -2.03 -7.52
C LEU A 131 9.81 -3.11 -8.56
N LEU A 132 9.99 -4.37 -8.14
CA LEU A 132 10.20 -5.50 -9.04
C LEU A 132 8.97 -5.73 -9.94
N VAL A 133 7.79 -5.76 -9.35
CA VAL A 133 6.52 -5.89 -10.09
C VAL A 133 6.32 -4.73 -11.06
N LEU A 134 6.57 -3.50 -10.61
CA LEU A 134 6.47 -2.30 -11.45
C LEU A 134 7.44 -2.37 -12.64
N GLY A 135 8.69 -2.74 -12.40
CA GLY A 135 9.70 -2.91 -13.44
C GLY A 135 9.32 -3.98 -14.47
N TYR A 136 8.78 -5.11 -13.99
CA TYR A 136 8.30 -6.18 -14.88
C TYR A 136 7.06 -5.75 -15.69
N ALA A 137 6.12 -5.03 -15.08
CA ALA A 137 4.97 -4.48 -15.80
C ALA A 137 5.40 -3.49 -16.90
N GLU A 138 6.36 -2.61 -16.62
CA GLU A 138 6.93 -1.71 -17.63
C GLU A 138 7.69 -2.44 -18.74
N PHE A 139 8.36 -3.56 -18.43
CA PHE A 139 9.01 -4.40 -19.43
C PHE A 139 7.99 -5.01 -20.40
N ILE A 140 6.88 -5.57 -19.88
CA ILE A 140 5.80 -6.11 -20.71
C ILE A 140 5.17 -5.01 -21.57
N ARG A 141 4.89 -3.83 -20.99
CA ARG A 141 4.21 -2.72 -21.70
C ARG A 141 4.98 -2.21 -22.93
N ARG A 142 6.31 -2.36 -22.93
CA ARG A 142 7.19 -1.88 -24.00
C ARG A 142 7.52 -2.93 -25.06
N LYS A 143 7.22 -4.21 -24.81
CA LYS A 143 7.41 -5.31 -25.75
C LYS A 143 6.23 -5.36 -26.72
#